data_AF-A0A6I3EJX3-F1
#
_entry.id   AF-A0A6I3EJX3-F1
#
_cell.length_a   1.000
_cell.length_b   1.000
_cell.length_c   1.000
_cell.angle_alpha   90.00
_cell.angle_beta   90.00
_cell.angle_gamma   90.00
#
_symmetry.space_group_name_H-M   'P 1'
#
loop_
_entity.id
_entity.type
_entity.pdbx_description
1 polymer ?
#
loop_
_entity_poly.entity_id
_entity_poly.type
_entity_poly.pdbx_seq_one_letter_code
_entity_poly.pdbx_strand_id
1 'polypeptide(L)' 'MISDAGVEFVKKFCEDLKTHKPIDDRERDSIKVFCELAPALRAPFDEHTETTHVTASAIVVGAPGVVLHLHKRLNMW' A
#
# COMPACT_ATOMS: atom_id res chain seq x y z
N MET A 1 -5.77 -20.64 9.68
CA MET A 1 -6.57 -20.31 8.49
C MET A 1 -6.18 -18.91 8.07
N ILE A 2 -5.85 -18.70 6.79
CA ILE A 2 -5.71 -17.35 6.24
C ILE A 2 -7.11 -16.78 6.13
N SER A 3 -7.32 -15.57 6.64
CA SER A 3 -8.62 -14.90 6.62
C SER A 3 -8.83 -14.30 5.23
N ASP A 4 -9.94 -14.66 4.58
CA ASP A 4 -10.36 -14.07 3.31
C ASP A 4 -10.66 -12.57 3.42
N ALA A 5 -10.81 -12.04 4.64
CA ALA A 5 -11.08 -10.62 4.89
C ALA A 5 -10.01 -9.69 4.30
N GLY A 6 -8.74 -10.12 4.27
CA GLY A 6 -7.67 -9.31 3.68
C GLY A 6 -7.80 -9.19 2.16
N VAL A 7 -8.13 -10.30 1.50
CA VAL A 7 -8.35 -10.34 0.05
C VAL A 7 -9.57 -9.51 -0.33
N GLU A 8 -10.68 -9.65 0.40
CA GLU A 8 -11.89 -8.87 0.17
C GLU A 8 -11.69 -7.36 0.42
N PHE A 9 -10.90 -7.00 1.45
CA PHE A 9 -10.50 -5.61 1.65
C PHE A 9 -9.75 -5.06 0.45
N VAL A 10 -8.76 -5.79 -0.07
CA VAL A 10 -7.95 -5.33 -1.21
C VAL A 10 -8.80 -5.20 -2.48
N LYS A 11 -9.71 -6.15 -2.75
CA LYS A 11 -10.64 -6.04 -3.88
C LYS A 11 -11.50 -4.79 -3.77
N LYS A 12 -12.08 -4.52 -2.60
CA LYS A 12 -12.86 -3.31 -2.36
C LYS A 12 -12.02 -2.05 -2.54
N PHE A 13 -10.81 -2.04 -2.00
CA PHE A 13 -9.90 -0.90 -2.15
C PHE A 13 -9.53 -0.66 -3.62
N CYS A 14 -9.40 -1.70 -4.45
CA CYS A 14 -9.21 -1.55 -5.89
C CYS A 14 -10.42 -0.90 -6.58
N GLU A 15 -11.65 -1.16 -6.12
CA GLU A 15 -12.83 -0.44 -6.61
C GLU A 15 -12.79 1.04 -6.22
N ASP A 16 -12.38 1.37 -4.99
CA ASP A 16 -12.20 2.76 -4.56
C ASP A 16 -11.15 3.46 -5.43
N LEU A 17 -10.02 2.80 -5.70
CA LEU A 17 -8.94 3.31 -6.57
C LEU A 17 -9.38 3.59 -8.01
N LYS A 18 -10.36 2.87 -8.57
CA LYS A 18 -10.89 3.15 -9.92
C LYS A 18 -11.57 4.52 -10.00
N THR A 19 -12.07 5.02 -8.88
CA THR A 19 -12.72 6.35 -8.80
C THR A 19 -11.74 7.46 -8.43
N HIS A 20 -10.55 7.10 -7.92
CA HIS A 20 -9.49 8.03 -7.60
C HIS A 20 -8.87 8.62 -8.87
N LYS A 21 -8.60 9.93 -8.86
CA LYS A 21 -7.89 10.61 -9.95
C LYS A 21 -6.40 10.66 -9.60
N PRO A 22 -5.51 9.94 -10.34
CA PRO A 22 -4.09 9.97 -10.05
C PRO A 22 -3.51 11.38 -10.24
N ILE A 23 -2.59 11.77 -9.36
CA ILE A 23 -1.91 13.07 -9.37
C ILE A 23 -0.91 13.18 -10.53
N ASP A 24 -0.26 12.08 -10.88
CA ASP A 24 0.74 11.99 -11.94
C ASP A 24 0.71 10.61 -12.64
N ASP A 25 1.56 10.44 -13.65
CA ASP A 25 1.66 9.18 -14.39
C ASP A 25 2.28 8.06 -13.56
N ARG A 26 3.13 8.39 -12.59
CA ARG A 26 3.73 7.40 -11.70
C ARG A 26 2.69 6.76 -10.79
N GLU A 27 1.80 7.55 -10.20
CA GLU A 27 0.69 7.03 -9.39
C GLU A 27 -0.28 6.21 -10.25
N ARG A 28 -0.57 6.66 -11.48
CA ARG A 28 -1.41 5.93 -12.44
C ARG A 28 -0.87 4.52 -12.70
N ASP A 29 0.42 4.42 -12.98
CA ASP A 29 1.08 3.13 -13.21
C ASP A 29 1.11 2.29 -11.92
N SER A 30 1.33 2.91 -10.77
CA SER A 30 1.33 2.23 -9.47
C SER A 30 -0.04 1.64 -9.13
N ILE A 31 -1.13 2.38 -9.39
CA ILE A 31 -2.51 1.90 -9.20
C ILE A 31 -2.81 0.74 -10.13
N LYS A 32 -2.40 0.81 -11.39
CA LYS A 32 -2.55 -0.29 -12.34
C LYS A 32 -1.88 -1.56 -11.82
N VAL A 33 -0.60 -1.47 -11.46
CA VAL A 33 0.17 -2.61 -10.91
C VAL A 33 -0.47 -3.14 -9.63
N PHE A 34 -0.91 -2.26 -8.73
CA PHE A 34 -1.57 -2.66 -7.49
C PHE A 34 -2.87 -3.43 -7.76
N CYS A 35 -3.75 -2.92 -8.62
CA CYS A 35 -5.02 -3.54 -8.97
C CYS A 35 -4.86 -4.87 -9.73
N GLU A 36 -3.74 -5.07 -10.43
CA GLU A 36 -3.39 -6.34 -11.07
C GLU A 36 -2.86 -7.38 -10.07
N LEU A 37 -1.95 -6.98 -9.18
CA LEU A 37 -1.21 -7.91 -8.31
C LEU A 37 -1.91 -8.19 -6.98
N ALA A 38 -2.36 -7.15 -6.28
CA ALA A 38 -2.78 -7.25 -4.88
C ALA A 38 -4.00 -8.18 -4.69
N PRO A 39 -5.05 -8.15 -5.54
CA PRO A 39 -6.19 -9.08 -5.44
C PRO A 39 -5.85 -10.55 -5.71
N ALA A 40 -4.72 -10.83 -6.35
CA ALA A 40 -4.27 -12.19 -6.67
C ALA A 40 -3.46 -12.84 -5.52
N LEU A 41 -3.05 -12.05 -4.51
CA LEU A 41 -2.31 -12.57 -3.36
C LEU A 41 -3.21 -13.39 -2.44
N ARG A 42 -2.75 -14.58 -2.04
CA ARG A 42 -3.49 -15.46 -1.12
C ARG A 42 -3.65 -14.85 0.28
N ALA A 43 -2.62 -14.19 0.78
CA ALA A 43 -2.60 -13.49 2.06
C ALA A 43 -1.92 -12.12 1.89
N PRO A 44 -2.65 -11.09 1.42
CA PRO A 44 -2.04 -9.85 0.95
C PRO A 44 -1.27 -9.08 2.03
N PHE A 45 -1.48 -9.34 3.31
CA PHE A 45 -0.83 -8.65 4.42
C PHE A 45 0.16 -9.51 5.20
N ASP A 46 0.41 -10.74 4.74
CA ASP A 46 1.34 -11.66 5.40
C ASP A 46 2.68 -11.68 4.66
N GLU A 47 3.71 -11.14 5.31
CA GLU A 47 5.06 -11.07 4.76
C GLU A 47 5.74 -12.44 4.59
N HIS A 48 5.21 -13.50 5.20
CA HIS A 48 5.77 -14.85 5.13
C HIS A 48 5.10 -15.73 4.08
N THR A 49 4.00 -15.28 3.47
CA THR A 49 3.23 -16.10 2.53
C THR A 49 3.79 -16.05 1.10
N GLU A 50 4.26 -14.90 0.64
CA GLU A 50 4.78 -14.66 -0.73
C GLU A 50 5.98 -13.71 -0.67
N THR A 51 6.77 -13.61 -1.75
CA THR A 51 7.87 -12.62 -1.84
C THR A 51 7.38 -11.17 -1.93
N THR A 52 6.09 -10.96 -2.13
CA THR A 52 5.45 -9.65 -2.25
C THR A 52 4.19 -9.62 -1.40
N HIS A 53 4.03 -8.54 -0.63
CA HIS A 53 2.87 -8.29 0.22
C HIS A 53 2.55 -6.79 0.19
N VAL A 54 1.32 -6.44 0.59
CA VAL A 54 0.85 -5.06 0.69
C VAL A 54 1.37 -4.45 1.99
N THR A 55 1.96 -3.28 1.87
CA THR A 55 2.42 -2.44 2.99
C THR A 55 1.64 -1.13 3.01
N ALA A 56 1.65 -0.45 4.15
CA ALA A 56 1.13 0.90 4.28
C ALA A 56 2.18 1.83 4.91
N SER A 57 2.10 3.10 4.56
CA SER A 57 2.87 4.18 5.19
C SER A 57 1.91 5.29 5.61
N ALA A 58 2.27 6.04 6.64
CA ALA A 58 1.48 7.16 7.13
C ALA A 58 2.22 8.47 6.86
N ILE A 59 1.49 9.46 6.34
CA ILE A 59 1.95 10.86 6.30
C ILE A 59 1.32 11.55 7.51
N VAL A 60 2.11 11.71 8.58
CA VAL A 60 1.64 12.34 9.83
C VAL A 60 2.00 13.82 9.81
N VAL A 61 0.99 14.68 9.91
CA VAL A 61 1.13 16.14 9.79
C VAL A 61 0.65 16.86 11.05
N GLY A 62 1.26 18.01 11.37
CA GLY A 62 0.86 18.89 12.47
C GLY A 62 1.45 20.29 12.33
N ALA A 63 1.23 21.16 13.32
CA ALA A 63 1.78 22.53 13.31
C ALA A 63 3.32 22.59 13.08
N PRO A 64 4.12 21.64 13.60
CA PRO A 64 5.56 21.60 13.32
C PRO A 64 5.97 21.12 11.92
N GLY A 65 5.03 20.62 11.09
CA GLY A 65 5.29 20.07 9.76
C GLY A 65 4.94 18.58 9.63
N VAL A 66 5.70 17.86 8.80
CA VAL A 66 5.54 16.41 8.53
C VAL A 66 6.52 15.62 9.40
N VAL A 67 6.03 14.59 10.10
CA VAL A 67 6.88 13.69 10.89
C VAL A 67 7.52 12.66 9.98
N LEU A 68 8.85 12.64 9.95
CA LEU A 68 9.66 11.62 9.28
C LEU A 68 10.47 10.85 10.32
N HIS A 69 10.71 9.56 10.06
CA HIS A 69 11.52 8.73 10.94
C HIS A 69 12.96 8.69 10.42
N LEU A 70 13.92 9.15 11.23
CA LEU A 70 15.35 9.06 10.87
C LEU A 70 15.79 7.60 10.86
N HIS A 71 16.13 7.08 9.68
CA HIS A 71 16.55 5.71 9.53
C HIS A 71 17.90 5.45 10.24
N LYS A 72 17.87 4.64 11.31
CA LYS A 72 19.00 4.38 12.23
C LYS A 72 20.34 4.06 11.56
N ARG A 73 20.34 3.31 10.45
CA ARG A 73 21.57 2.87 9.78
C ARG A 73 22.00 3.75 8.61
N LEU A 74 21.05 4.41 7.97
CA LEU A 74 21.31 5.20 6.76
C LEU A 74 21.53 6.67 7.12
N ASN A 75 21.06 7.09 8.30
CA ASN A 75 21.10 8.47 8.75
C ASN A 75 20.43 9.42 7.74
N MET A 76 19.32 8.95 7.16
CA MET A 76 18.46 9.68 6.22
C MET A 76 17.02 9.64 6.75
N TRP A 77 16.26 10.67 6.42
CA TRP A 77 14.81 10.74 6.62
C TRP A 77 14.08 10.03 5.47
#